data_AF-A0A8T3X921-F1
#
_entry.id   AF-A0A8T3X921-F1
#
_cell.length_a   1.000
_cell.length_b   1.000
_cell.length_c   1.000
_cell.angle_alpha   90.00
_cell.angle_beta   90.00
_cell.angle_gamma   90.00
#
_symmetry.space_group_name_H-M   'P 1'
#
loop_
_entity.id
_entity.type
_entity.pdbx_description
1 polymer ?
#
loop_
_entity_poly.entity_id
_entity_poly.type
_entity_poly.pdbx_seq_one_letter_code
_entity_poly.pdbx_strand_id
1 'polypeptide(L)'
;MGAEVKLFYLRPKVNISRVEVEKFLLAYGCVRVSAESDESQNFEINTKKGITELPVSWKPSQVINYFSIRFSYGNPSSVIDQTFDLILALNTKFGFEICSSDLLQKIGLDKKSLSTLRKQIVERKKYFEKSSVRIDRPIRGGKETFDYIRKIKSSLE
;
A
#
# COMPACT_ATOMS: atom_id res chain seq x y z
N MET A 1 1.09 20.11 2.15
CA MET A 1 0.13 19.34 1.32
C MET A 1 0.78 17.99 1.01
N GLY A 2 0.36 16.89 1.64
CA GLY A 2 1.05 15.61 1.53
C GLY A 2 0.22 14.41 1.99
N ALA A 3 -1.08 14.40 1.69
CA ALA A 3 -2.06 13.47 2.26
C ALA A 3 -2.80 12.63 1.20
N GLU A 4 -2.18 12.39 0.04
CA GLU A 4 -2.84 11.76 -1.12
C GLU A 4 -2.56 10.26 -1.22
N VAL A 5 -1.91 9.69 -0.21
CA VAL A 5 -1.52 8.29 -0.14
C VAL A 5 -1.87 7.75 1.24
N LYS A 6 -2.40 6.52 1.28
CA LYS A 6 -2.49 5.73 2.52
C LYS A 6 -1.25 4.86 2.63
N LEU A 7 -0.62 4.83 3.81
CA LEU A 7 0.60 4.05 4.07
C LEU A 7 0.44 3.18 5.33
N PHE A 8 0.84 1.91 5.20
CA PHE A 8 0.94 0.93 6.26
C PHE A 8 2.39 0.45 6.36
N TYR A 9 2.88 0.29 7.58
CA TYR A 9 4.14 -0.36 7.87
C TYR A 9 3.86 -1.70 8.52
N LEU A 10 4.42 -2.78 7.95
CA LEU A 10 4.34 -4.11 8.54
C LEU A 10 5.73 -4.50 9.03
N ARG A 11 5.84 -4.84 10.31
CA ARG A 11 7.08 -5.30 10.92
C ARG A 11 6.99 -6.79 11.26
N PRO A 12 7.93 -7.63 10.80
CA PRO A 12 7.98 -9.04 11.16
C PRO A 12 8.04 -9.23 12.67
N LYS A 13 7.27 -10.18 13.20
CA LYS A 13 7.44 -10.62 14.60
C LYS A 13 8.60 -11.60 14.77
N VAL A 14 9.00 -12.23 13.67
CA VAL A 14 10.09 -13.21 13.60
C VAL A 14 11.00 -12.89 12.43
N ASN A 15 12.21 -13.45 12.42
CA ASN A 15 13.09 -13.32 11.27
C ASN A 15 12.51 -14.12 10.10
N ILE A 16 12.23 -13.44 8.99
CA ILE A 16 11.73 -14.06 7.75
C ILE A 16 12.78 -13.87 6.66
N SER A 17 13.08 -14.94 5.92
CA SER A 17 13.97 -14.86 4.78
C SER A 17 13.35 -14.03 3.66
N ARG A 18 14.14 -13.12 3.09
CA ARG A 18 13.77 -12.36 1.90
C ARG A 18 13.29 -13.25 0.76
N VAL A 19 13.98 -14.37 0.50
CA VAL A 19 13.66 -15.29 -0.61
C VAL A 19 12.27 -15.90 -0.43
N GLU A 20 11.88 -16.20 0.81
CA GLU A 20 10.55 -16.75 1.10
C GLU A 20 9.44 -15.74 0.83
N VAL A 21 9.66 -14.49 1.26
CA VAL A 21 8.73 -13.39 1.00
C VAL A 21 8.59 -13.10 -0.47
N GLU A 22 9.71 -13.04 -1.19
CA GLU A 22 9.72 -12.79 -2.62
C GLU A 22 8.94 -13.87 -3.40
N LYS A 23 9.17 -15.15 -3.08
CA LYS A 23 8.40 -16.25 -3.66
C LYS A 23 6.91 -16.13 -3.37
N PHE A 24 6.55 -15.78 -2.13
CA PHE A 24 5.16 -15.58 -1.75
C PHE A 24 4.51 -14.43 -2.53
N LEU A 25 5.18 -13.28 -2.64
CA LEU A 25 4.65 -12.11 -3.33
C LEU A 25 4.43 -12.36 -4.82
N LEU A 26 5.38 -13.02 -5.49
CA LEU A 26 5.23 -13.41 -6.89
C LEU A 26 4.07 -14.39 -7.09
N ALA A 27 3.94 -15.38 -6.19
CA ALA A 27 2.82 -16.33 -6.23
C ALA A 27 1.46 -15.67 -5.93
N TYR A 28 1.44 -14.63 -5.11
CA TYR A 28 0.25 -13.82 -4.83
C TYR A 28 -0.17 -12.94 -6.02
N GLY A 29 0.71 -12.75 -7.00
CA GLY A 29 0.46 -11.94 -8.19
C GLY A 29 1.06 -10.53 -8.15
N CYS A 30 1.97 -10.25 -7.22
CA CYS A 30 2.78 -9.03 -7.24
C CYS A 30 3.84 -9.11 -8.34
N VAL A 31 4.19 -7.97 -8.93
CA VAL A 31 5.27 -7.84 -9.91
C VAL A 31 6.40 -6.97 -9.37
N ARG A 32 7.64 -7.22 -9.78
CA ARG A 32 8.81 -6.36 -9.46
C ARG A 32 8.79 -5.12 -10.34
N VAL A 33 9.02 -3.94 -9.76
CA VAL A 33 8.91 -2.66 -10.49
C VAL A 33 10.14 -1.77 -10.45
N SER A 34 11.14 -2.14 -9.64
CA SER A 34 12.45 -1.50 -9.63
C SER A 34 13.53 -2.54 -9.82
N ALA A 35 14.72 -2.10 -10.22
CA ALA A 35 15.91 -2.90 -9.98
C ALA A 35 16.04 -3.15 -8.47
N GLU A 36 16.54 -4.33 -8.14
CA GLU A 36 16.89 -4.69 -6.78
C GLU A 36 18.05 -3.82 -6.30
N SER A 37 17.98 -3.38 -5.05
CA SER A 37 19.11 -2.81 -4.33
C SER A 37 19.57 -3.77 -3.24
N ASP A 38 20.76 -3.56 -2.70
CA ASP A 38 21.32 -4.43 -1.65
C ASP A 38 20.42 -4.57 -0.41
N GLU A 39 19.50 -3.62 -0.17
CA GLU A 39 18.68 -3.54 1.04
C GLU A 39 17.17 -3.42 0.79
N SER A 40 16.73 -3.35 -0.48
CA SER A 40 15.31 -3.20 -0.80
C SER A 40 14.91 -3.59 -2.23
N GLN A 41 13.64 -3.96 -2.39
CA GLN A 41 12.97 -4.19 -3.67
C GLN A 41 11.54 -3.65 -3.62
N ASN A 42 11.11 -2.99 -4.69
CA ASN A 42 9.73 -2.57 -4.85
C ASN A 42 8.93 -3.61 -5.63
N PHE A 43 7.76 -3.94 -5.10
CA PHE A 43 6.74 -4.74 -5.74
C PHE A 43 5.46 -3.93 -5.93
N GLU A 44 4.61 -4.32 -6.87
CA GLU A 44 3.26 -3.76 -7.00
C GLU A 44 2.22 -4.82 -7.37
N ILE A 45 0.98 -4.59 -6.98
CA ILE A 45 -0.21 -5.21 -7.58
C ILE A 45 -0.87 -4.14 -8.43
N ASN A 46 -0.84 -4.32 -9.74
CA ASN A 46 -1.44 -3.41 -10.70
C ASN A 46 -2.61 -4.10 -11.40
N THR A 47 -3.83 -3.77 -10.97
CA THR A 47 -5.06 -4.32 -11.57
C THR A 47 -6.07 -3.20 -11.84
N LYS A 48 -7.19 -3.57 -12.46
CA LYS A 48 -8.35 -2.66 -12.60
C LYS A 48 -8.88 -2.14 -11.25
N LYS A 49 -8.55 -2.81 -10.12
CA LYS A 49 -8.95 -2.35 -8.78
C LYS A 49 -8.12 -1.16 -8.30
N GLY A 50 -6.97 -0.88 -8.91
CA GLY A 50 -6.01 0.15 -8.50
C GLY A 50 -4.59 -0.41 -8.35
N ILE A 51 -3.65 0.50 -8.06
CA ILE A 51 -2.26 0.13 -7.77
C ILE A 51 -2.04 0.08 -6.26
N THR A 52 -1.62 -1.09 -5.78
CA THR A 52 -1.07 -1.25 -4.41
C THR A 52 0.43 -1.42 -4.54
N GLU A 53 1.19 -0.52 -3.94
CA GLU A 53 2.65 -0.55 -3.94
C GLU A 53 3.15 -1.20 -2.64
N LEU A 54 4.18 -2.03 -2.77
CA LEU A 54 4.78 -2.79 -1.69
C LEU A 54 6.31 -2.67 -1.72
N PRO A 55 6.89 -1.58 -1.22
CA PRO A 55 8.31 -1.55 -0.89
C PRO A 55 8.66 -2.57 0.21
N VAL A 56 9.64 -3.42 -0.05
CA VAL A 56 10.17 -4.41 0.89
C VAL A 56 11.60 -4.03 1.23
N SER A 57 11.91 -3.90 2.52
CA SER A 57 13.27 -3.67 3.01
C SER A 57 13.77 -4.86 3.81
N TRP A 58 15.04 -5.19 3.66
CA TRP A 58 15.73 -6.23 4.40
C TRP A 58 17.08 -5.75 4.93
N LYS A 59 17.59 -6.48 5.92
CA LYS A 59 18.94 -6.29 6.47
C LYS A 59 19.97 -6.97 5.56
N PRO A 60 21.27 -6.63 5.65
CA PRO A 60 22.33 -7.30 4.91
C PRO A 60 22.33 -8.84 5.05
N SER A 61 21.85 -9.36 6.17
CA SER A 61 21.63 -10.80 6.41
C SER A 61 20.50 -11.43 5.60
N GLN A 62 19.90 -10.70 4.64
CA GLN A 62 18.77 -11.12 3.81
C GLN A 62 17.51 -11.48 4.63
N VAL A 63 17.38 -10.88 5.83
CA VAL A 63 16.21 -10.99 6.69
C VAL A 63 15.36 -9.75 6.52
N ILE A 64 14.05 -9.93 6.35
CA ILE A 64 13.12 -8.81 6.23
C ILE A 64 13.20 -7.89 7.44
N ASN A 65 13.33 -6.59 7.18
CA ASN A 65 13.31 -5.54 8.17
C ASN A 65 11.88 -5.02 8.36
N TYR A 66 11.26 -4.57 7.27
CA TYR A 66 9.87 -4.13 7.25
C TYR A 66 9.31 -4.11 5.83
N PHE A 67 7.99 -4.03 5.74
CA PHE A 67 7.26 -3.69 4.53
C PHE A 67 6.62 -2.33 4.68
N SER A 68 6.53 -1.62 3.57
CA SER A 68 5.62 -0.50 3.40
C SER A 68 4.55 -0.93 2.42
N ILE A 69 3.28 -0.76 2.75
CA ILE A 69 2.17 -1.00 1.81
C ILE A 69 1.44 0.31 1.63
N ARG A 70 1.33 0.76 0.39
CA ARG A 70 0.69 2.05 0.10
C ARG A 70 -0.18 2.01 -1.13
N PHE A 71 -1.13 2.94 -1.18
CA PHE A 71 -1.91 3.23 -2.38
C PHE A 71 -2.31 4.71 -2.40
N SER A 72 -2.47 5.27 -3.60
CA SER A 72 -3.01 6.63 -3.77
C SER A 72 -4.51 6.67 -3.51
N TYR A 73 -4.98 7.68 -2.77
CA TYR A 73 -6.42 7.94 -2.61
C TYR A 73 -7.13 8.29 -3.93
N GLY A 74 -6.38 8.60 -4.99
CA GLY A 74 -6.92 8.76 -6.34
C GLY A 74 -7.33 7.43 -6.99
N ASN A 75 -6.77 6.28 -6.60
CA ASN A 75 -7.18 4.98 -7.16
C ASN A 75 -8.66 4.66 -6.87
N PRO A 76 -9.32 3.76 -7.63
CA PRO A 76 -10.67 3.29 -7.31
C PRO A 76 -10.79 2.73 -5.88
N SER A 77 -11.96 2.86 -5.25
CA SER A 77 -12.19 2.40 -3.86
C SER A 77 -11.87 0.91 -3.63
N SER A 78 -11.96 0.10 -4.68
CA SER A 78 -11.55 -1.31 -4.68
C SER A 78 -10.07 -1.55 -4.34
N VAL A 79 -9.20 -0.54 -4.46
CA VAL A 79 -7.79 -0.64 -4.06
C VAL A 79 -7.65 -0.87 -2.56
N ILE A 80 -8.60 -0.37 -1.77
CA ILE A 80 -8.62 -0.54 -0.32
C ILE A 80 -8.75 -2.03 -0.03
N ASP A 81 -9.70 -2.71 -0.68
CA ASP A 81 -9.95 -4.14 -0.48
C ASP A 81 -8.75 -4.97 -0.93
N GLN A 82 -8.21 -4.68 -2.12
CA GLN A 82 -6.99 -5.31 -2.63
C GLN A 82 -5.81 -5.18 -1.63
N THR A 83 -5.66 -4.01 -1.03
CA THR A 83 -4.58 -3.74 -0.06
C THR A 83 -4.78 -4.50 1.23
N PHE A 84 -6.01 -4.55 1.75
CA PHE A 84 -6.33 -5.31 2.96
C PHE A 84 -6.20 -6.82 2.76
N ASP A 85 -6.61 -7.33 1.60
CA ASP A 85 -6.44 -8.75 1.24
C ASP A 85 -4.96 -9.14 1.25
N LEU A 86 -4.10 -8.30 0.65
CA LEU A 86 -2.64 -8.50 0.68
C LEU A 86 -2.08 -8.46 2.11
N ILE A 87 -2.49 -7.47 2.92
CA ILE A 87 -2.08 -7.35 4.33
C ILE A 87 -2.44 -8.61 5.11
N LEU A 88 -3.67 -9.09 4.94
CA LEU A 88 -4.17 -10.29 5.62
C LEU A 88 -3.40 -11.53 5.17
N ALA A 89 -3.18 -11.69 3.86
CA ALA A 89 -2.43 -12.82 3.32
C ALA A 89 -0.99 -12.86 3.86
N LEU A 90 -0.31 -11.70 3.87
CA LEU A 90 1.02 -11.54 4.46
C LEU A 90 1.02 -11.89 5.94
N ASN A 91 0.08 -11.35 6.72
CA ASN A 91 0.02 -11.62 8.14
C ASN A 91 -0.28 -13.09 8.45
N THR A 92 -1.20 -13.73 7.72
CA THR A 92 -1.50 -15.15 7.89
C THR A 92 -0.29 -16.02 7.61
N LYS A 93 0.53 -15.67 6.59
CA LYS A 93 1.69 -16.46 6.21
C LYS A 93 2.88 -16.28 7.15
N PHE A 94 3.12 -15.04 7.60
CA PHE A 94 4.40 -14.68 8.21
C PHE A 94 4.31 -14.03 9.60
N GLY A 95 3.13 -13.54 9.99
CA GLY A 95 2.92 -12.86 11.27
C GLY A 95 3.59 -11.49 11.37
N PHE A 96 2.78 -10.42 11.29
CA PHE A 96 3.25 -9.04 11.31
C PHE A 96 2.60 -8.21 12.42
N GLU A 97 3.31 -7.18 12.87
CA GLU A 97 2.71 -6.02 13.52
C GLU A 97 2.42 -4.95 12.46
N ILE A 98 1.24 -4.33 12.51
CA ILE A 98 0.84 -3.31 11.55
C ILE A 98 0.76 -1.96 12.22
N CYS A 99 1.40 -0.96 11.62
CA CYS A 99 1.33 0.43 12.03
C CYS A 99 0.82 1.28 10.85
N SER A 100 -0.16 2.15 11.08
CA SER A 100 -0.58 3.14 10.08
C SER A 100 0.15 4.45 10.32
N SER A 101 0.67 5.07 9.25
CA SER A 101 1.32 6.40 9.33
C SER A 101 0.41 7.45 9.97
N ASP A 102 -0.88 7.39 9.65
CA ASP A 102 -1.85 8.43 10.05
C ASP A 102 -2.24 8.38 11.52
N LEU A 103 -2.01 7.25 12.19
CA LEU A 103 -2.45 7.04 13.58
C LEU A 103 -1.27 6.83 14.53
N LEU A 104 -0.05 6.55 14.01
CA LEU A 104 1.13 6.15 14.80
C LEU A 104 0.83 5.05 15.83
N GLN A 105 -0.24 4.28 15.59
CA GLN A 105 -0.77 3.28 16.50
C GLN A 105 -0.70 1.91 15.85
N LYS A 106 -0.44 0.90 16.69
CA LYS A 106 -0.56 -0.50 16.29
C LYS A 106 -2.02 -0.77 15.96
N ILE A 107 -2.24 -1.37 14.79
CA ILE A 107 -3.55 -1.77 14.33
C ILE A 107 -3.76 -3.24 14.69
N GLY A 108 -4.86 -3.52 15.40
CA GLY A 108 -5.33 -4.89 15.59
C GLY A 108 -5.71 -5.53 14.26
N LEU A 109 -5.32 -6.78 14.05
CA LEU A 109 -5.66 -7.55 12.85
C LEU A 109 -6.95 -8.37 13.01
N ASP A 110 -7.67 -8.17 14.11
CA ASP A 110 -9.00 -8.75 14.29
C ASP A 110 -10.03 -8.06 13.36
N LYS A 111 -11.13 -8.77 13.11
CA LYS A 111 -12.19 -8.34 12.20
C LYS A 111 -12.77 -6.97 12.55
N LYS A 112 -12.86 -6.62 13.85
CA LYS A 112 -13.44 -5.36 14.31
C LYS A 112 -12.50 -4.20 14.05
N SER A 113 -11.22 -4.36 14.38
CA SER A 113 -10.18 -3.36 14.13
C SER A 113 -10.01 -3.05 12.64
N LEU A 114 -9.93 -4.09 11.79
CA LEU A 114 -9.82 -3.92 10.34
C LEU A 114 -11.07 -3.29 9.71
N SER A 115 -12.26 -3.67 10.18
CA SER A 115 -13.52 -3.05 9.71
C SER A 115 -13.58 -1.56 10.04
N THR A 116 -13.15 -1.18 11.25
CA THR A 116 -13.11 0.22 11.69
C THR A 116 -12.14 1.04 10.84
N LEU A 117 -10.93 0.52 10.64
CA LEU A 117 -9.91 1.16 9.82
C LEU A 117 -10.36 1.29 8.37
N ARG A 118 -10.98 0.26 7.78
CA ARG A 118 -11.52 0.31 6.42
C ARG A 118 -12.56 1.41 6.28
N LYS A 119 -13.48 1.56 7.24
CA LYS A 119 -14.48 2.65 7.23
C LYS A 119 -13.81 4.03 7.24
N GLN A 120 -12.84 4.24 8.14
CA GLN A 120 -12.11 5.52 8.22
C GLN A 120 -11.40 5.87 6.91
N ILE A 121 -10.77 4.89 6.26
CA ILE A 121 -10.08 5.08 4.98
C ILE A 121 -11.08 5.39 3.86
N VAL A 122 -12.21 4.69 3.82
CA VAL A 122 -13.29 4.95 2.84
C VAL A 122 -13.86 6.36 3.02
N GLU A 123 -14.10 6.80 4.25
CA GLU A 123 -14.58 8.17 4.53
C GLU A 123 -13.57 9.22 4.08
N ARG A 124 -12.28 9.02 4.41
CA ARG A 124 -11.22 9.92 3.97
C ARG A 124 -11.08 9.97 2.45
N LYS A 125 -11.24 8.83 1.78
CA LYS A 125 -11.26 8.75 0.32
C LYS A 125 -12.46 9.49 -0.28
N LYS A 126 -13.66 9.35 0.28
CA LYS A 126 -14.86 10.10 -0.16
C LYS A 126 -14.67 11.61 -0.01
N TYR A 127 -14.02 12.05 1.07
CA TYR A 127 -13.66 13.46 1.22
C TYR A 127 -12.71 13.91 0.11
N PHE A 128 -11.66 13.12 -0.18
CA PHE A 128 -10.74 13.39 -1.29
C PHE A 128 -11.46 13.46 -2.65
N GLU A 129 -12.36 12.52 -2.96
CA GLU A 129 -13.14 12.50 -4.20
C GLU A 129 -14.10 13.70 -4.34
N LYS A 130 -14.60 14.25 -3.23
CA LYS A 130 -15.43 15.46 -3.25
C LYS A 130 -14.61 16.74 -3.40
N SER A 131 -13.41 16.75 -2.84
CA SER A 131 -12.52 17.92 -2.82
C SER A 131 -11.51 17.96 -3.97
N SER A 132 -11.46 16.93 -4.82
CA SER A 132 -10.47 16.78 -5.90
C SER A 132 -11.03 15.97 -7.07
N VAL A 133 -10.31 16.02 -8.19
CA VAL A 133 -10.65 15.29 -9.42
C VAL A 133 -10.65 13.79 -9.16
N ARG A 134 -11.78 13.12 -9.42
CA ARG A 134 -11.87 11.66 -9.42
C ARG A 134 -10.99 11.09 -10.53
N ILE A 135 -10.16 10.10 -10.18
CA ILE A 135 -9.22 9.47 -11.12
C ILE A 135 -9.74 8.07 -11.42
N ASP A 136 -10.34 7.90 -12.59
CA ASP A 136 -10.93 6.60 -13.00
C ASP A 136 -9.89 5.61 -13.54
N ARG A 137 -8.59 5.86 -13.30
CA ARG A 137 -7.48 4.99 -13.72
C ARG A 137 -6.57 4.66 -12.54
N PRO A 138 -5.96 3.46 -12.51
CA PRO A 138 -4.95 3.12 -11.51
C PRO A 138 -3.76 4.07 -11.58
N ILE A 139 -3.30 4.57 -10.43
CA ILE A 139 -2.16 5.49 -10.33
C ILE A 139 -1.29 5.17 -9.11
N ARG A 140 0.03 5.37 -9.21
CA ARG A 140 0.95 5.21 -8.08
C ARG A 140 0.89 6.42 -7.16
N GLY A 141 1.09 6.20 -5.87
CA GLY A 141 1.22 7.26 -4.88
C GLY A 141 2.49 8.09 -5.10
N GLY A 142 2.37 9.42 -5.12
CA GLY A 142 3.50 10.33 -5.28
C GLY A 142 3.38 11.20 -6.54
N LYS A 143 4.52 11.50 -7.18
CA LYS A 143 4.62 12.48 -8.27
C LYS A 143 3.60 12.23 -9.40
N GLU A 144 3.38 10.98 -9.80
CA GLU A 144 2.40 10.62 -10.84
C GLU A 144 0.96 11.00 -10.47
N THR A 145 0.57 10.83 -9.20
CA THR A 145 -0.72 11.30 -8.68
C THR A 145 -0.83 12.82 -8.81
N PHE A 146 0.21 13.55 -8.38
CA PHE A 146 0.22 15.02 -8.43
C PHE A 146 0.24 15.58 -9.86
N ASP A 147 1.02 14.99 -10.76
CA ASP A 147 1.13 15.40 -12.16
C ASP A 147 -0.22 15.21 -12.87
N TYR A 148 -0.95 14.11 -12.59
CA TYR A 148 -2.29 13.91 -13.10
C TYR A 148 -3.27 14.96 -12.57
N ILE A 149 -3.30 15.18 -11.25
CA ILE A 149 -4.21 16.16 -10.62
C ILE A 149 -3.96 17.56 -11.20
N ARG A 150 -2.70 17.95 -11.36
CA ARG A 150 -2.30 19.23 -11.97
C ARG A 150 -2.79 19.33 -13.40
N LYS A 151 -2.55 18.30 -14.22
CA LYS A 151 -2.97 18.27 -15.63
C LYS A 151 -4.48 18.40 -15.80
N ILE A 152 -5.28 17.76 -14.93
CA ILE A 152 -6.74 17.91 -15.01
C ILE A 152 -7.20 19.29 -14.55
N LYS A 153 -6.63 19.83 -13.45
CA LYS A 153 -6.97 21.19 -13.01
C LYS A 153 -6.70 22.22 -14.10
N SER A 154 -5.55 22.15 -14.78
CA SER A 154 -5.22 23.03 -15.91
C SER A 154 -6.09 22.83 -17.16
N SER A 155 -6.87 21.75 -17.25
CA SER A 155 -7.79 21.50 -18.36
C SER A 155 -9.24 21.92 -18.05
N LEU A 156 -9.51 22.29 -16.80
CA LEU A 156 -10.81 22.77 -16.32
C LEU A 156 -10.83 24.30 -16.12
N GLU A 157 -9.67 24.95 -16.24
CA GLU A 157 -9.46 26.41 -16.26
C GLU A 157 -9.26 26.88 -17.70
#